data_AF-A0ABD6B5U9-F1
#
_entry.id   AF-A0ABD6B5U9-F1
#
_cell.length_a   1.000
_cell.length_b   1.000
_cell.length_c   1.000
_cell.angle_alpha   90.00
_cell.angle_beta   90.00
_cell.angle_gamma   90.00
#
_symmetry.space_group_name_H-M   'P 1'
#
loop_
_entity.id
_entity.type
_entity.pdbx_description
1 polymer ?
#
loop_
_entity_poly.entity_id
_entity_poly.type
_entity_poly.pdbx_seq_one_letter_code
_entity_poly.pdbx_strand_id
1 'polypeptide(L)' 'AGSPEPVVAADRLSALAEREFGGPLHLLVVPAEPHHLEAEALASLAGAPENLVEE' A
#
# COMPACT_ATOMS: atom_id res chain seq x y z
N ALA A 1 -5.76 -2.18 -11.29
CA ALA A 1 -7.09 -2.70 -10.93
C ALA A 1 -8.14 -1.95 -11.74
N GLY A 2 -9.17 -2.64 -12.24
CA GLY A 2 -10.25 -2.02 -13.03
C GLY A 2 -11.59 -1.93 -12.31
N SER A 3 -11.65 -2.39 -11.05
CA SER A 3 -12.84 -2.27 -10.20
C SER A 3 -13.13 -0.80 -9.89
N PRO A 4 -14.41 -0.39 -9.79
CA PRO A 4 -14.78 0.91 -9.23
C PRO A 4 -14.28 1.11 -7.80
N GLU A 5 -14.12 0.03 -7.04
CA GLU A 5 -13.67 0.03 -5.64
C GLU A 5 -12.53 -0.99 -5.48
N PRO A 6 -11.29 -0.64 -5.87
CA PRO A 6 -10.14 -1.51 -5.66
C PRO A 6 -9.66 -1.42 -4.21
N VAL A 7 -9.21 -2.54 -3.65
CA VAL A 7 -8.47 -2.54 -2.39
C VAL A 7 -7.02 -2.15 -2.70
N VAL A 8 -6.58 -1.03 -2.16
CA VAL A 8 -5.19 -0.58 -2.18
C VAL A 8 -4.75 -0.41 -0.73
N ALA A 9 -3.63 -1.04 -0.36
CA ALA A 9 -3.12 -1.03 0.99
C ALA A 9 -1.60 -1.05 0.98
N ALA A 10 -0.99 -0.28 1.87
CA ALA A 10 0.45 -0.22 2.04
C ALA A 10 0.80 -0.32 3.53
N ASP A 11 1.72 -1.22 3.86
CA ASP A 11 2.25 -1.41 5.20
C ASP A 11 3.49 -2.31 5.11
N ARG A 12 4.12 -2.62 6.24
CA ARG A 12 5.10 -3.70 6.37
C ARG A 12 4.49 -5.02 5.93
N LEU A 13 5.31 -5.84 5.27
CA LEU A 13 4.89 -7.18 4.82
C LEU A 13 4.30 -8.04 5.94
N SER A 14 4.80 -7.92 7.17
CA SER A 14 4.27 -8.65 8.32
C SER A 14 2.83 -8.24 8.66
N ALA A 15 2.50 -6.95 8.59
CA ALA A 15 1.14 -6.46 8.83
C ALA A 15 0.21 -6.81 7.66
N LEU A 16 0.70 -6.69 6.41
CA LEU A 16 -0.07 -7.10 5.23
C LEU A 16 -0.37 -8.60 5.21
N ALA A 17 0.51 -9.45 5.74
CA ALA A 17 0.30 -10.90 5.78
C ALA A 17 -0.89 -11.33 6.64
N GLU A 18 -1.32 -10.50 7.59
CA GLU A 18 -2.45 -10.77 8.49
C GLU A 18 -3.77 -10.18 7.97
N ARG A 19 -3.74 -9.46 6.85
CA ARG A 19 -4.88 -8.72 6.30
C ARG A 19 -5.63 -9.52 5.22
N GLU A 20 -6.95 -9.37 5.18
CA GLU A 20 -7.78 -9.82 4.06
C GLU A 20 -7.82 -8.78 2.92
N PHE A 21 -7.57 -9.22 1.69
CA PHE A 21 -7.59 -8.37 0.48
C PHE A 21 -8.79 -8.66 -0.44
N GLY A 22 -9.66 -9.58 -0.04
CA GLY A 22 -10.77 -10.07 -0.86
C GLY A 22 -10.34 -11.15 -1.85
N GLY A 23 -11.09 -11.26 -2.95
CA GLY A 23 -10.86 -12.25 -3.99
C GLY A 23 -9.80 -11.82 -5.01
N PRO A 24 -9.23 -12.78 -5.76
CA PRO A 24 -8.24 -12.50 -6.80
C PRO A 24 -8.82 -11.62 -7.93
N LEU A 25 -7.98 -10.90 -8.70
CA LEU A 25 -6.51 -10.97 -8.76
C LEU A 25 -5.81 -9.98 -7.80
N HIS A 26 -4.72 -10.43 -7.18
CA HIS A 26 -3.87 -9.60 -6.31
C HIS A 26 -2.56 -9.21 -7.01
N LEU A 27 -2.01 -8.06 -6.62
CA LEU A 27 -0.70 -7.57 -7.07
C LEU A 27 0.06 -7.04 -5.85
N LEU A 28 1.31 -7.47 -5.68
CA LEU A 28 2.21 -7.01 -4.63
C LEU A 28 3.31 -6.15 -5.24
N VAL A 29 3.50 -4.96 -4.68
CA VAL A 29 4.60 -4.04 -5.02
C VAL A 29 5.52 -3.96 -3.82
N VAL A 30 6.83 -4.16 -4.03
CA VAL A 30 7.86 -3.86 -3.04
C VAL A 30 8.63 -2.65 -3.58
N PRO A 31 8.30 -1.43 -3.13
CA PRO A 31 8.98 -0.23 -3.62
C PRO A 31 10.43 -0.20 -3.10
N ALA A 32 11.28 0.55 -3.82
CA ALA A 32 12.51 1.05 -3.24
C ALA A 32 12.19 2.20 -2.26
N GLU A 33 13.18 3.01 -1.90
CA GLU A 33 12.94 4.23 -1.12
C GLU A 33 12.02 5.17 -1.93
N PRO A 34 10.83 5.52 -1.42
CA PRO A 34 9.87 6.33 -2.14
C PRO A 34 10.33 7.79 -2.18
N HIS A 35 10.08 8.46 -3.30
CA HIS A 35 10.18 9.92 -3.35
C HIS A 35 9.06 10.56 -2.51
N HIS A 36 9.21 11.82 -2.09
CA HIS A 36 8.25 12.51 -1.21
C HIS A 36 6.79 12.42 -1.69
N LEU A 37 6.56 12.58 -3.00
CA LEU A 37 5.23 12.49 -3.61
C LEU A 37 4.66 11.06 -3.60
N GLU A 38 5.53 10.05 -3.70
CA GLU A 38 5.13 8.64 -3.62
C GLU A 38 4.78 8.26 -2.18
N ALA A 39 5.54 8.76 -1.20
CA ALA A 39 5.24 8.61 0.22
C ALA A 39 3.87 9.20 0.58
N GLU A 40 3.60 10.44 0.14
CA GLU A 40 2.31 11.10 0.34
C GLU A 40 1.16 10.30 -0.31
N ALA A 41 1.39 9.76 -1.51
CA ALA A 41 0.39 8.94 -2.19
C ALA A 41 0.15 7.61 -1.47
N LEU A 42 1.20 6.95 -0.95
CA LEU A 42 1.07 5.73 -0.16
C LEU A 42 0.30 5.98 1.15
N ALA A 43 0.58 7.08 1.85
CA ALA A 43 -0.17 7.45 3.05
C ALA A 43 -1.64 7.76 2.71
N SER A 44 -1.87 8.64 1.73
CA SER A 44 -3.20 9.17 1.43
C SER A 44 -4.13 8.19 0.71
N LEU A 45 -3.58 7.35 -0.18
CA LEU A 45 -4.37 6.47 -1.05
C LEU A 45 -4.33 5.01 -0.60
N ALA A 46 -3.23 4.58 0.03
CA ALA A 46 -3.04 3.20 0.46
C ALA A 46 -3.02 3.03 1.99
N GLY A 47 -3.15 4.12 2.76
CA GLY A 47 -3.17 4.08 4.21
C GLY A 47 -1.83 3.67 4.82
N ALA A 48 -0.71 3.95 4.15
CA ALA A 48 0.61 3.68 4.71
C ALA A 48 0.82 4.47 6.01
N PRO A 49 1.35 3.84 7.07
CA PRO A 49 1.81 4.58 8.24
C PRO A 49 2.90 5.59 7.86
N GLU A 50 2.73 6.85 8.24
CA GLU A 50 3.65 7.97 7.92
C GLU A 50 5.10 7.65 8.31
N ASN A 51 5.29 7.04 9.48
CA ASN A 51 6.62 6.65 9.98
C ASN A 51 7.31 5.53 9.19
N LEU A 52 6.69 4.98 8.15
CA LEU A 52 7.29 4.00 7.23
C LEU A 52 7.63 4.60 5.87
N VAL A 53 7.12 5.79 5.54
CA VAL A 53 7.24 6.41 4.22
C VAL A 53 7.84 7.81 4.27
N GLU A 54 7.83 8.47 5.42
CA GLU A 54 8.54 9.73 5.67
C GLU A 54 9.92 9.45 6.29
N GLU A 55 10.93 10.22 5.88
CA GLU A 55 12.30 10.20 6.46
C GLU A 55 12.33 10.76 7.89
#